data_AF-A0A1J4YRL9-F1
#
_entry.id   AF-A0A1J4YRL9-F1
#
_cell.length_a   1.000
_cell.length_b   1.000
_cell.length_c   1.000
_cell.angle_alpha   90.00
_cell.angle_beta   90.00
_cell.angle_gamma   90.00
#
_symmetry.space_group_name_H-M   'P 1'
#
loop_
_entity.id
_entity.type
_entity.pdbx_description
1 polymer ?
#
loop_
_entity_poly.entity_id
_entity_poly.type
_entity_poly.pdbx_seq_one_letter_code
_entity_poly.pdbx_strand_id
1 'polypeptide(L)'
;MTETANVTIDDYPFVCVPLFQSDFKEVAAIYVIICVKSGGSWSIIDVGQSGQLGNRIDHHDRIKCWGEKCSTENIWVCIHKMPSDKYTIEDRRRREKEIRSKHTGLCGER
;
A
#
# COMPACT_ATOMS: atom_id res chain seq x y z
N MET A 1 10.48 -18.64 1.70
CA MET A 1 10.88 -17.57 2.63
C MET A 1 10.13 -16.32 2.22
N THR A 2 9.44 -15.66 3.14
CA THR A 2 8.67 -14.45 2.83
C THR A 2 9.64 -13.28 2.70
N GLU A 3 9.66 -12.61 1.56
CA GLU A 3 10.49 -11.44 1.35
C GLU A 3 9.79 -10.25 2.01
N THR A 4 10.45 -9.63 2.98
CA THR A 4 9.90 -8.49 3.73
C THR A 4 10.90 -7.36 3.73
N ALA A 5 10.43 -6.13 3.53
CA ALA A 5 11.24 -4.93 3.60
C ALA A 5 10.60 -3.92 4.54
N ASN A 6 11.41 -3.20 5.31
CA ASN A 6 10.95 -2.04 6.08
C ASN A 6 11.28 -0.79 5.28
N VAL A 7 10.26 0.00 4.93
CA VAL A 7 10.41 1.21 4.13
C VAL A 7 9.74 2.36 4.88
N THR A 8 10.41 3.51 4.93
CA THR A 8 9.76 4.74 5.39
C THR A 8 9.19 5.44 4.18
N ILE A 9 7.88 5.64 4.15
CA ILE A 9 7.18 6.38 3.11
C ILE A 9 6.66 7.65 3.76
N ASP A 10 7.15 8.78 3.27
CA ASP A 10 7.04 10.08 3.91
C ASP A 10 7.57 10.01 5.36
N ASP A 11 6.67 10.05 6.34
CA ASP A 11 7.01 10.08 7.77
C ASP A 11 6.54 8.81 8.51
N TYR A 12 6.08 7.80 7.77
CA TYR A 12 5.45 6.61 8.34
C TYR A 12 6.25 5.35 8.03
N PRO A 13 6.49 4.47 9.02
CA PRO A 13 7.13 3.19 8.79
C PRO A 13 6.13 2.20 8.19
N PHE A 14 6.52 1.55 7.10
CA PHE A 14 5.76 0.50 6.44
C PHE A 14 6.53 -0.82 6.41
N VAL A 15 5.79 -1.91 6.52
CA VAL A 15 6.28 -3.26 6.21
C VAL A 15 5.77 -3.65 4.84
N CYS A 16 6.68 -3.95 3.93
CA CYS A 16 6.39 -4.26 2.54
C CYS A 16 6.66 -5.72 2.22
N VAL A 17 5.81 -6.32 1.39
CA VAL A 17 6.00 -7.64 0.79
C VAL A 17 5.61 -7.60 -0.69
N PRO A 18 6.12 -8.50 -1.54
CA PRO A 18 5.62 -8.67 -2.91
C PRO A 18 4.11 -8.92 -2.93
N LEU A 19 3.39 -8.41 -3.93
CA LEU A 19 1.94 -8.54 -4.04
C LEU A 19 1.45 -9.99 -3.95
N PHE A 20 2.15 -10.96 -4.53
CA PHE A 20 1.76 -12.36 -4.43
C PHE A 20 1.94 -12.97 -3.02
N GLN A 21 2.62 -12.27 -2.11
CA GLN A 21 2.84 -12.66 -0.71
C GLN A 21 2.00 -11.82 0.27
N SER A 22 1.14 -10.93 -0.21
CA SER A 22 0.36 -10.03 0.63
C SER A 22 -0.80 -10.76 1.32
N ASP A 23 -0.48 -11.44 2.41
CA ASP A 23 -1.43 -12.01 3.36
C ASP A 23 -1.32 -11.25 4.69
N PHE A 24 -1.96 -10.08 4.74
CA PHE A 24 -2.00 -9.25 5.92
C PHE A 24 -3.25 -9.57 6.74
N LYS A 25 -3.21 -10.69 7.47
CA LYS A 25 -4.20 -11.11 8.48
C LYS A 25 -5.03 -9.92 9.00
N GLU A 26 -6.35 -9.96 8.82
CA GLU A 26 -7.37 -8.96 9.24
C GLU A 26 -6.87 -7.80 10.09
N VAL A 27 -6.15 -6.86 9.46
CA VAL A 27 -5.53 -5.72 10.15
C VAL A 27 -6.06 -4.42 9.58
N ALA A 28 -6.48 -3.51 10.45
CA ALA A 28 -6.75 -2.14 10.06
C ALA A 28 -5.43 -1.42 9.77
N ALA A 29 -5.29 -0.85 8.59
CA ALA A 29 -4.03 -0.30 8.11
C ALA A 29 -4.22 0.77 7.02
N ILE A 30 -3.20 1.59 6.84
CA ILE A 30 -2.93 2.24 5.55
C ILE A 30 -2.13 1.25 4.71
N TYR A 31 -2.47 1.12 3.43
CA TYR A 31 -1.64 0.42 2.47
C TYR A 31 -1.13 1.38 1.39
N VAL A 32 0.08 1.12 0.94
CA VAL A 32 0.72 1.79 -0.19
C VAL A 32 1.16 0.71 -1.17
N ILE A 33 0.84 0.90 -2.44
CA ILE A 33 1.30 0.03 -3.53
C ILE A 33 2.48 0.71 -4.19
N ILE A 34 3.60 -0.01 -4.31
CA ILE A 34 4.80 0.48 -4.97
C ILE A 34 5.16 -0.41 -6.16
N CYS A 35 5.75 0.20 -7.18
CA CYS A 35 6.39 -0.49 -8.29
C CYS A 35 7.90 -0.43 -8.11
N VAL A 36 8.55 -1.59 -8.01
CA VAL A 36 10.01 -1.69 -7.88
C VAL A 36 10.64 -1.84 -9.27
N LYS A 37 11.56 -0.94 -9.62
CA LYS A 37 12.26 -0.93 -10.91
C LYS A 37 13.47 -1.86 -10.87
N SER A 38 13.99 -2.26 -12.03
CA SER A 38 15.12 -3.19 -12.17
C SER A 38 16.44 -2.74 -11.50
N GLY A 39 16.54 -1.48 -11.07
CA GLY A 39 17.66 -0.94 -10.29
C GLY A 39 17.40 -0.81 -8.78
N GLY A 40 16.31 -1.36 -8.25
CA GLY A 40 15.94 -1.32 -6.83
C GLY A 40 15.25 -0.02 -6.38
N SER A 41 15.30 1.05 -7.16
CA SER A 41 14.46 2.23 -6.95
C SER A 41 12.98 1.88 -7.11
N TRP A 42 12.10 2.54 -6.38
CA TRP A 42 10.66 2.29 -6.43
C TRP A 42 9.85 3.60 -6.54
N SER A 43 8.59 3.48 -6.94
CA SER A 43 7.63 4.59 -6.99
C SER A 43 6.28 4.17 -6.44
N ILE A 44 5.58 5.12 -5.79
CA ILE A 44 4.23 4.90 -5.29
C ILE A 44 3.25 4.98 -6.45
N ILE A 45 2.36 3.99 -6.55
CA ILE A 45 1.33 3.92 -7.60
C ILE A 45 -0.08 3.94 -7.02
N ASP A 46 -0.25 3.61 -5.75
CA ASP A 46 -1.54 3.72 -5.06
C ASP A 46 -1.37 3.86 -3.55
N VAL A 47 -2.36 4.48 -2.92
CA VAL A 47 -2.49 4.63 -1.48
C VAL A 47 -3.96 4.41 -1.13
N GLY A 48 -4.22 3.64 -0.09
CA GLY A 48 -5.56 3.46 0.44
C GLY A 48 -5.54 3.07 1.91
N GLN A 49 -6.72 2.89 2.47
CA GLN A 49 -6.90 2.44 3.83
C GLN A 49 -7.95 1.34 3.90
N SER A 50 -7.81 0.45 4.87
CA SER A 50 -8.85 -0.52 5.20
C SER A 50 -8.98 -0.65 6.72
N GLY A 51 -10.20 -0.90 7.20
CA GLY A 51 -10.43 -1.39 8.56
C GLY A 51 -10.09 -2.88 8.72
N GLN A 52 -9.99 -3.60 7.60
CA GLN A 52 -9.81 -5.04 7.51
C GLN A 52 -9.09 -5.36 6.19
N LEU A 53 -7.76 -5.43 6.23
CA LEU A 53 -6.96 -5.71 5.03
C LEU A 53 -6.90 -7.21 4.68
N GLY A 54 -7.46 -8.10 5.51
CA GLY A 54 -7.29 -9.55 5.38
C GLY A 54 -7.86 -10.15 4.08
N ASN A 55 -8.73 -9.43 3.38
CA ASN A 55 -9.12 -9.77 2.02
C ASN A 55 -8.01 -9.37 1.04
N ARG A 56 -7.24 -10.38 0.66
CA ARG A 56 -6.44 -10.51 -0.57
C ARG A 56 -6.48 -9.29 -1.50
N ILE A 57 -5.53 -8.38 -1.27
CA ILE A 57 -5.31 -7.16 -2.05
C ILE A 57 -4.91 -7.45 -3.51
N ASP A 58 -4.53 -8.67 -3.83
CA ASP A 58 -4.37 -9.19 -5.19
C ASP A 58 -5.69 -9.35 -5.96
N HIS A 59 -6.85 -9.18 -5.32
CA HIS A 59 -8.18 -9.12 -5.96
C HIS A 59 -8.77 -7.70 -5.94
N HIS A 60 -7.97 -6.69 -5.62
CA HIS A 60 -8.42 -5.31 -5.53
C HIS A 60 -8.90 -4.81 -6.89
N ASP A 61 -10.00 -4.04 -6.91
CA ASP A 61 -10.57 -3.43 -8.12
C ASP A 61 -9.58 -2.55 -8.91
N ARG A 62 -8.49 -2.11 -8.27
CA ARG A 62 -7.44 -1.26 -8.84
C ARG A 62 -6.24 -2.03 -9.38
N ILE A 63 -6.21 -3.36 -9.29
CA ILE A 63 -5.07 -4.18 -9.73
C ILE A 63 -4.68 -3.95 -11.19
N LYS A 64 -5.67 -3.74 -12.06
CA LYS A 64 -5.42 -3.41 -13.47
C LYS A 64 -4.63 -2.10 -13.61
N CYS A 65 -5.03 -1.06 -12.87
CA CYS A 65 -4.32 0.22 -12.86
C CYS A 65 -2.89 0.08 -12.31
N TRP A 66 -2.67 -0.79 -11.32
CA TRP A 66 -1.34 -1.05 -10.79
C TRP A 66 -0.43 -1.68 -11.84
N GLY A 67 -0.93 -2.67 -12.58
CA GLY A 67 -0.21 -3.29 -13.70
C GLY A 67 0.15 -2.29 -14.79
N GLU A 68 -0.80 -1.43 -15.19
CA GLU A 68 -0.56 -0.37 -16.18
C GLU A 68 0.51 0.64 -15.74
N LYS A 69 0.60 0.92 -14.43
CA LYS A 69 1.62 1.81 -13.85
C LYS A 69 2.94 1.12 -13.51
N CYS A 70 3.03 -0.20 -13.59
CA CYS A 70 4.21 -0.97 -13.23
C CYS A 70 4.66 -1.93 -14.33
N SER A 71 5.43 -1.39 -15.29
CA SER A 71 5.93 -2.15 -16.44
C SER A 71 6.87 -3.30 -16.09
N THR A 72 7.45 -3.31 -14.88
CA THR A 72 8.31 -4.40 -14.39
C THR A 72 7.52 -5.54 -13.78
N GLU A 73 6.20 -5.39 -13.58
CA GLU A 73 5.32 -6.31 -12.86
C GLU A 73 5.75 -6.60 -11.42
N ASN A 74 6.77 -5.90 -10.92
CA ASN A 74 7.33 -6.07 -9.58
C ASN A 74 6.60 -5.16 -8.59
N ILE A 75 5.35 -5.53 -8.30
CA ILE A 75 4.45 -4.79 -7.42
C ILE A 75 4.61 -5.28 -5.98
N TRP A 76 4.75 -4.34 -5.06
CA TRP A 76 4.83 -4.59 -3.62
C TRP A 76 3.72 -3.87 -2.89
N VAL A 77 3.27 -4.50 -1.81
CA VAL A 77 2.27 -3.94 -0.89
C VAL A 77 2.95 -3.61 0.41
N CYS A 78 2.89 -2.34 0.79
CA CYS A 78 3.44 -1.79 2.01
C CYS A 78 2.30 -1.45 2.96
N ILE A 79 2.37 -1.91 4.22
CA ILE A 79 1.33 -1.61 5.22
C ILE A 79 1.88 -0.83 6.42
N HIS A 80 1.11 0.16 6.86
CA HIS A 80 1.28 0.83 8.14
C HIS A 80 0.09 0.47 9.03
N LYS A 81 0.33 -0.34 10.05
CA LYS A 81 -0.72 -0.87 10.93
C LYS A 81 -1.33 0.26 11.76
N MET A 82 -2.65 0.36 11.71
CA MET A 82 -3.46 1.31 12.46
C MET A 82 -4.65 0.59 13.09
N PRO A 83 -4.39 -0.25 14.11
CA PRO A 83 -5.40 -1.14 14.66
C PRO A 83 -6.58 -0.35 15.26
N SER A 84 -7.78 -0.89 15.09
CA SER A 84 -9.03 -0.18 15.40
C SER A 84 -9.28 0.07 16.89
N ASP A 85 -8.54 -0.60 17.78
CA ASP A 85 -8.52 -0.33 19.22
C ASP A 85 -7.77 0.96 19.58
N LYS A 86 -6.92 1.47 18.67
CA LYS A 86 -6.10 2.68 18.87
C LYS A 86 -6.43 3.81 17.90
N TYR A 87 -6.98 3.49 16.73
CA TYR A 87 -7.20 4.46 15.66
C TYR A 87 -8.61 4.35 15.06
N THR A 88 -9.23 5.51 14.90
CA THR A 88 -10.54 5.64 14.26
C THR A 88 -10.45 5.48 12.73
N ILE A 89 -11.60 5.36 12.07
CA ILE A 89 -11.64 5.39 10.60
C ILE A 89 -11.27 6.78 10.06
N GLU A 90 -11.60 7.84 10.80
CA GLU A 90 -11.22 9.22 10.50
C GLU A 90 -9.70 9.39 10.56
N ASP A 91 -9.02 8.79 11.53
CA ASP A 91 -7.55 8.81 11.61
C ASP A 91 -6.91 8.16 10.39
N ARG A 92 -7.43 7.00 9.96
CA ARG A 92 -6.94 6.30 8.76
C ARG A 92 -7.17 7.13 7.50
N ARG A 93 -8.38 7.68 7.33
CA ARG A 93 -8.72 8.56 6.19
C ARG A 93 -7.86 9.82 6.16
N ARG A 94 -7.60 10.43 7.32
CA ARG A 94 -6.75 11.62 7.40
C ARG A 94 -5.32 11.31 6.93
N ARG A 95 -4.72 10.22 7.43
CA ARG A 95 -3.36 9.83 7.04
C ARG A 95 -3.26 9.37 5.58
N GLU A 96 -4.26 8.64 5.10
CA GLU A 96 -4.35 8.27 3.68
C GLU A 96 -4.38 9.51 2.79
N LYS A 97 -5.22 10.51 3.10
CA LYS A 97 -5.25 11.79 2.39
C LYS A 97 -3.94 12.58 2.49
N GLU A 98 -3.29 12.59 3.65
CA GLU A 98 -1.99 13.25 3.86
C GLU A 98 -0.89 12.66 2.98
N ILE A 99 -0.86 11.34 2.83
CA ILE A 99 0.10 10.69 1.91
C ILE A 99 -0.32 11.01 0.48
N ARG A 100 -1.59 10.81 0.11
CA ARG A 100 -2.06 11.08 -1.26
C ARG A 100 -1.82 12.51 -1.73
N SER A 101 -1.90 13.51 -0.86
CA SER A 101 -1.66 14.91 -1.25
C SER A 101 -0.21 15.20 -1.64
N LYS A 102 0.74 14.34 -1.27
CA LYS A 102 2.17 14.46 -1.60
C LYS A 102 2.55 13.75 -2.91
N HIS A 103 1.67 12.94 -3.48
CA HIS A 103 1.96 12.10 -4.65
C HIS A 103 0.92 12.30 -5.74
N THR A 104 1.36 12.41 -6.99
CA THR A 104 0.48 12.65 -8.15
C THR A 104 0.37 11.43 -9.04
N GLY A 105 -0.79 11.24 -9.69
CA GLY A 105 -0.98 10.17 -10.66
C GLY A 105 -1.11 8.82 -9.96
N LEU A 106 -1.76 8.78 -8.80
CA LEU A 106 -2.07 7.56 -8.09
C LEU A 106 -3.28 6.87 -8.72
N CYS A 107 -3.39 5.55 -8.57
CA CYS A 107 -4.63 4.85 -8.85
C CYS A 107 -5.73 5.27 -7.86
N GLY A 108 -7.00 5.18 -8.30
CA GLY A 108 -8.17 5.54 -7.50
C GLY A 108 -8.31 7.02 -7.15
N GLU A 109 -7.68 7.92 -7.92
CA GLU A 109 -8.09 9.33 -7.95
C GLU A 109 -9.54 9.41 -8.49
N ARG A 110 -10.39 10.17 -7.80
CA ARG A 110 -11.77 10.50 -8.19
C ARG A 110 -11.99 11.99 -8.03
#